data_AF-A0A636GG22-F1
#
_entry.id   AF-A0A636GG22-F1
#
_cell.length_a   1.000
_cell.length_b   1.000
_cell.length_c   1.000
_cell.angle_alpha   90.00
_cell.angle_beta   90.00
_cell.angle_gamma   90.00
#
_symmetry.space_group_name_H-M   'P 1'
#
loop_
_entity.id
_entity.type
_entity.pdbx_description
1 polymer ?
#
loop_
_entity_poly.entity_id
_entity_poly.type
_entity_poly.pdbx_seq_one_letter_code
_entity_poly.pdbx_strand_id
1 'polypeptide(L)'
;MKVNHWSKTDMARIAEVSPTSVTNWFKRETISKESAAKLAQAGNISLAWILTGEEDQRGALSESELALIEVFRELPPIEQQNMLAAFQMRLKQLREFYKNYVDPSTRKK
;
A
#
# COMPACT_ATOMS: atom_id res chain seq x y z
N MET A 1 -15.30 3.58 -9.32
CA MET A 1 -14.21 2.59 -9.19
C MET A 1 -13.49 2.42 -10.53
N LYS A 2 -12.32 3.01 -10.72
CA LYS A 2 -11.41 2.71 -11.85
C LYS A 2 -9.98 2.64 -11.33
N VAL A 3 -9.72 1.62 -10.52
CA VAL A 3 -8.38 1.18 -10.17
C VAL A 3 -8.33 -0.25 -10.70
N ASN A 4 -7.51 -0.47 -11.73
CA ASN A 4 -7.42 -1.67 -12.59
C ASN A 4 -8.43 -1.73 -13.75
N HIS A 5 -7.91 -1.80 -14.99
CA HIS A 5 -8.69 -1.89 -16.24
C HIS A 5 -9.28 -3.30 -16.45
N TRP A 6 -9.82 -3.92 -15.41
CA TRP A 6 -10.39 -5.25 -15.50
C TRP A 6 -11.79 -5.20 -16.12
N SER A 7 -12.00 -6.00 -17.17
CA SER A 7 -13.35 -6.26 -17.65
C SER A 7 -14.10 -7.14 -16.63
N LYS A 8 -15.44 -7.19 -16.72
CA LYS A 8 -16.25 -8.11 -15.89
C LYS A 8 -15.80 -9.56 -16.06
N THR A 9 -15.32 -9.93 -17.25
CA THR A 9 -14.77 -11.25 -17.55
C THR A 9 -13.45 -11.50 -16.82
N ASP A 10 -12.58 -10.49 -16.73
CA ASP A 10 -11.32 -10.61 -15.98
C ASP A 10 -11.59 -10.75 -14.48
N MET A 11 -12.51 -9.95 -13.94
CA MET A 11 -12.94 -10.07 -12.54
C MET A 11 -13.50 -11.46 -12.24
N ALA A 12 -14.30 -12.02 -13.16
CA ALA A 12 -14.86 -13.37 -13.03
C ALA A 12 -13.76 -14.42 -12.99
N ARG A 13 -12.76 -14.31 -13.88
CA ARG A 13 -11.61 -15.22 -13.94
C ARG A 13 -10.76 -15.13 -12.67
N ILE A 14 -10.45 -13.92 -12.21
CA ILE A 14 -9.62 -13.66 -11.01
C ILE A 14 -10.30 -14.16 -9.74
N ALA A 15 -11.59 -13.89 -9.61
CA ALA A 15 -12.36 -14.30 -8.43
C ALA A 15 -12.83 -15.76 -8.50
N GLU A 16 -12.57 -16.45 -9.61
CA GLU A 16 -12.99 -17.84 -9.88
C GLU A 16 -14.51 -18.04 -9.77
N VAL A 17 -15.27 -17.09 -10.32
CA VAL A 17 -16.75 -17.13 -10.33
C VAL A 17 -17.29 -16.97 -11.76
N SER A 18 -18.60 -17.18 -11.92
CA SER A 18 -19.25 -16.90 -13.20
C SER A 18 -19.32 -15.39 -13.53
N PRO A 19 -19.31 -14.99 -14.81
CA PRO A 19 -19.54 -13.60 -15.22
C PRO A 19 -20.89 -13.03 -14.76
N THR A 20 -21.88 -13.91 -14.53
CA THR A 20 -23.19 -13.54 -13.98
C THR A 20 -23.08 -13.09 -12.52
N SER A 21 -22.23 -13.74 -11.71
CA SER A 21 -21.95 -13.31 -10.33
C SER A 21 -21.35 -11.91 -10.30
N VAL A 22 -20.39 -11.64 -11.17
CA VAL A 22 -19.80 -10.29 -11.31
C VAL A 22 -20.86 -9.26 -11.70
N THR A 23 -21.73 -9.58 -12.65
CA THR A 23 -22.84 -8.69 -13.03
C THR A 23 -23.79 -8.42 -11.87
N ASN A 24 -24.05 -9.42 -11.02
CA ASN A 24 -24.88 -9.26 -9.83
C ASN A 24 -24.22 -8.41 -8.76
N TRP A 25 -22.89 -8.44 -8.62
CA TRP A 25 -22.18 -7.56 -7.69
C TRP A 25 -22.46 -6.09 -7.99
N PHE A 26 -22.39 -5.70 -9.28
CA PHE A 26 -22.70 -4.33 -9.70
C PHE A 26 -24.18 -3.96 -9.57
N LYS A 27 -25.10 -4.93 -9.68
CA LYS A 27 -26.54 -4.67 -9.53
C LYS A 27 -26.99 -4.57 -8.07
N ARG A 28 -26.36 -5.35 -7.19
CA ARG A 28 -26.76 -5.52 -5.79
C ARG A 28 -25.82 -4.83 -4.82
N GLU A 29 -24.75 -4.22 -5.32
CA GLU A 29 -23.69 -3.56 -4.53
C GLU A 29 -23.15 -4.46 -3.40
N THR A 30 -23.04 -5.76 -3.69
CA THR A 30 -22.61 -6.78 -2.72
C THR A 30 -21.64 -7.75 -3.36
N ILE A 31 -20.61 -8.13 -2.60
CA ILE A 31 -19.61 -9.11 -3.00
C ILE A 31 -19.28 -10.01 -1.81
N SER A 32 -18.94 -11.27 -2.05
CA SER A 32 -18.48 -12.16 -1.00
C SER A 32 -17.09 -11.74 -0.52
N LYS A 33 -16.79 -12.00 0.75
CA LYS A 33 -15.46 -11.74 1.33
C LYS A 33 -14.33 -12.45 0.56
N GLU A 34 -14.60 -13.68 0.11
CA GLU A 34 -13.62 -14.48 -0.66
C GLU A 34 -13.31 -13.85 -2.02
N SER A 35 -14.33 -13.50 -2.81
CA SER A 35 -14.13 -12.87 -4.12
C SER A 35 -13.47 -11.50 -3.98
N ALA A 36 -13.84 -10.72 -2.96
CA ALA A 36 -13.21 -9.46 -2.66
C ALA A 36 -11.71 -9.63 -2.31
N ALA A 37 -11.35 -10.66 -1.53
CA ALA A 37 -9.96 -10.94 -1.18
C ALA A 37 -9.11 -11.32 -2.40
N LYS A 38 -9.63 -12.16 -3.30
CA LYS A 38 -8.95 -12.53 -4.55
C LYS A 38 -8.68 -11.31 -5.43
N LEU A 39 -9.68 -10.44 -5.59
CA LEU A 39 -9.55 -9.18 -6.34
C LEU A 39 -8.57 -8.21 -5.67
N ALA A 40 -8.59 -8.10 -4.34
CA ALA A 40 -7.66 -7.25 -3.58
C ALA A 40 -6.21 -7.67 -3.82
N GLN A 41 -5.94 -8.97 -3.70
CA GLN A 41 -4.60 -9.54 -3.91
C GLN A 41 -4.12 -9.36 -5.35
N ALA A 42 -4.96 -9.70 -6.33
CA ALA A 42 -4.59 -9.58 -7.75
C ALA A 42 -4.40 -8.13 -8.20
N GLY A 43 -5.09 -7.20 -7.55
CA GLY A 43 -5.12 -5.80 -7.93
C GLY A 43 -4.15 -4.93 -7.14
N ASN A 44 -3.50 -5.50 -6.12
CA ASN A 44 -2.77 -4.78 -5.09
C ASN A 44 -3.57 -3.58 -4.54
N ILE A 45 -4.86 -3.80 -4.27
CA ILE A 45 -5.79 -2.81 -3.75
C ILE A 45 -6.31 -3.23 -2.37
N SER A 46 -6.75 -2.26 -1.57
CA SER A 46 -7.26 -2.53 -0.22
C SER A 46 -8.53 -3.37 -0.27
N LEU A 47 -8.54 -4.49 0.47
CA LEU A 47 -9.75 -5.29 0.69
C LEU A 47 -10.85 -4.48 1.38
N ALA A 48 -10.47 -3.61 2.34
CA ALA A 48 -11.43 -2.75 3.02
C ALA A 48 -12.13 -1.83 2.00
N TRP A 49 -11.35 -1.21 1.09
CA TRP A 49 -11.91 -0.37 0.03
C TRP A 49 -12.89 -1.12 -0.89
N ILE A 50 -12.60 -2.37 -1.26
CA ILE A 50 -13.53 -3.17 -2.08
C ILE A 50 -14.85 -3.41 -1.35
N LEU A 51 -14.81 -3.62 -0.03
CA LEU A 51 -15.97 -4.00 0.77
C LEU A 51 -16.79 -2.80 1.25
N THR A 52 -16.15 -1.66 1.53
CA THR A 52 -16.81 -0.50 2.14
C THR A 52 -16.89 0.70 1.21
N GLY A 53 -16.10 0.74 0.13
CA GLY A 53 -15.92 1.91 -0.72
C GLY A 53 -15.14 3.05 -0.06
N GLU A 54 -14.73 2.90 1.20
CA GLU A 54 -13.91 3.86 1.92
C GLU A 54 -12.44 3.60 1.61
N GLU A 55 -11.74 4.63 1.14
CA GLU A 55 -10.31 4.55 0.90
C GLU A 55 -9.60 4.45 2.25
N ASP A 56 -8.97 3.31 2.51
CA ASP A 56 -8.11 3.18 3.68
C ASP A 56 -6.89 4.09 3.45
N GLN A 57 -6.93 5.30 4.00
CA GLN A 57 -5.84 6.27 3.92
C GLN A 57 -4.53 5.73 4.51
N ARG A 58 -4.56 4.59 5.23
CA ARG A 58 -3.36 3.88 5.69
C ARG A 58 -2.58 3.22 4.55
N GLY A 59 -3.18 3.04 3.36
CA GLY A 59 -2.53 2.48 2.17
C GLY A 59 -2.14 3.51 1.11
N ALA A 60 -2.59 4.76 1.25
CA ALA A 60 -2.23 5.84 0.32
C ALA A 60 -0.90 6.45 0.75
N LEU A 61 0.12 6.32 -0.09
CA LEU A 61 1.38 7.02 0.09
C LEU A 61 1.15 8.52 -0.06
N SER A 62 1.72 9.30 0.85
CA SER A 62 1.79 10.76 0.71
C SER A 62 2.55 11.15 -0.56
N GLU A 63 2.36 12.39 -1.02
CA GLU A 63 3.07 12.92 -2.19
C GLU A 63 4.60 12.79 -2.05
N SER A 64 5.12 12.98 -0.84
CA SER A 64 6.55 12.83 -0.55
C SER A 64 7.02 11.37 -0.62
N GLU A 65 6.19 10.42 -0.19
CA GLU A 65 6.51 9.00 -0.28
C GLU A 65 6.45 8.50 -1.74
N LEU A 66 5.50 8.99 -2.54
CA LEU A 66 5.43 8.72 -3.97
C LEU A 66 6.68 9.26 -4.69
N ALA A 67 7.03 10.53 -4.45
CA ALA A 67 8.22 11.14 -5.04
C ALA A 67 9.50 10.37 -4.67
N LEU A 68 9.61 9.90 -3.42
CA LEU A 68 10.73 9.07 -3.00
C LEU A 68 10.80 7.75 -3.78
N ILE A 69 9.67 7.07 -3.97
CA ILE A 69 9.61 5.80 -4.72
C ILE A 69 9.95 6.00 -6.19
N GLU A 70 9.47 7.06 -6.83
CA GLU A 70 9.79 7.38 -8.22
C GLU A 70 11.29 7.55 -8.41
N VAL A 71 11.92 8.41 -7.60
CA VAL A 71 13.37 8.62 -7.63
C VAL A 71 14.12 7.32 -7.34
N PHE A 72 13.69 6.57 -6.33
CA PHE A 72 14.35 5.32 -5.95
C PHE A 72 14.36 4.29 -7.10
N ARG A 73 13.28 4.19 -7.88
CA ARG A 73 13.17 3.25 -9.00
C ARG A 73 14.05 3.61 -10.20
N GLU A 74 14.41 4.88 -10.34
CA GLU A 74 15.32 5.34 -11.41
C GLU A 74 16.79 5.04 -11.10
N LEU A 75 17.13 4.77 -9.84
CA LEU A 75 18.50 4.46 -9.43
C LEU A 75 18.95 3.08 -9.92
N PRO A 76 20.23 2.91 -10.30
CA PRO A 76 20.83 1.59 -10.50
C PRO A 76 20.72 0.71 -9.23
N PRO A 77 20.68 -0.63 -9.37
CA PRO A 77 20.46 -1.53 -8.21
C PRO A 77 21.43 -1.34 -7.05
N ILE A 78 22.70 -1.05 -7.34
CA ILE A 78 23.70 -0.78 -6.29
C ILE A 78 23.40 0.52 -5.54
N GLU A 79 22.96 1.55 -6.25
CA GLU A 79 22.62 2.85 -5.66
C GLU A 79 21.33 2.79 -4.84
N GLN A 80 20.36 1.97 -5.25
CA GLN A 80 19.18 1.66 -4.43
C GLN A 80 19.58 1.11 -3.06
N GLN A 81 20.49 0.14 -3.02
CA GLN A 81 20.99 -0.43 -1.76
C GLN A 81 21.75 0.61 -0.92
N ASN A 82 22.60 1.41 -1.56
CA ASN A 82 23.34 2.50 -0.90
C ASN A 82 22.39 3.52 -0.26
N MET A 83 21.34 3.93 -0.98
CA MET A 83 20.38 4.90 -0.48
C MET A 83 19.54 4.35 0.68
N LEU A 84 19.13 3.08 0.63
CA LEU A 84 18.48 2.44 1.78
C LEU A 84 19.39 2.42 3.01
N ALA A 85 20.67 2.08 2.84
CA ALA A 85 21.64 2.11 3.93
C ALA A 85 21.83 3.53 4.48
N ALA A 86 21.89 4.55 3.62
CA ALA A 86 21.99 5.94 4.03
C ALA A 86 20.78 6.40 4.88
N PHE A 87 19.56 6.04 4.46
CA PHE A 87 18.35 6.32 5.24
C PHE A 87 18.39 5.66 6.62
N GLN A 88 18.79 4.37 6.68
CA GLN A 88 18.91 3.64 7.94
C GLN A 88 19.97 4.25 8.87
N MET A 89 21.13 4.64 8.33
CA MET A 89 22.19 5.31 9.08
C MET A 89 21.70 6.64 9.65
N ARG A 90 21.02 7.45 8.84
CA ARG A 90 20.48 8.74 9.30
C ARG A 90 19.44 8.56 10.40
N LEU A 91 18.54 7.59 10.25
CA LEU A 91 17.54 7.27 11.27
C LEU A 91 18.20 6.83 12.58
N LYS A 92 19.27 6.01 12.51
CA LYS A 92 20.05 5.60 13.68
C LYS A 92 20.68 6.81 14.39
N GLN A 93 21.35 7.69 13.65
CA GLN A 93 21.95 8.91 14.21
C GLN A 93 20.92 9.79 14.92
N LEU A 94 19.74 9.97 14.32
CA LEU A 94 18.66 10.73 14.93
C LEU A 94 18.20 10.06 16.23
N ARG A 95 17.96 8.75 16.22
CA ARG A 95 17.58 8.00 17.43
C ARG A 95 18.61 8.15 18.55
N GLU A 96 19.90 8.05 18.23
CA GLU A 96 20.99 8.25 19.19
C GLU A 96 21.02 9.68 19.74
N PHE A 97 20.85 10.67 18.86
CA PHE A 97 20.76 12.08 19.27
C PHE A 97 19.59 12.31 20.23
N TYR A 98 18.38 11.87 19.89
CA TYR A 98 17.21 12.05 20.75
C TYR A 98 17.36 11.35 22.11
N LYS A 99 17.91 10.12 22.13
CA LYS A 99 18.18 9.39 23.37
C LYS A 99 19.15 10.13 24.29
N ASN A 100 20.20 10.73 23.72
CA ASN A 100 21.28 11.33 24.48
C ASN A 100 21.03 12.79 24.87
N TYR A 101 20.17 13.52 24.13
CA TYR A 101 20.05 14.97 24.27
C TYR A 101 18.62 15.50 24.42
N VAL A 102 17.58 14.70 24.13
CA VAL A 102 16.19 15.20 24.08
C VAL A 102 15.26 14.45 25.04
N ASP A 103 15.56 13.21 25.43
CA ASP A 103 14.80 12.50 26.45
C ASP A 103 14.88 13.23 27.82
N PRO A 104 13.76 13.76 28.35
CA PRO A 104 13.76 14.50 29.63
C PRO A 104 14.24 13.66 30.82
N SER A 105 14.17 12.32 30.71
CA SER A 105 14.57 11.37 31.76
C SER A 105 16.08 11.11 31.81
N THR A 106 16.84 11.46 30.77
CA THR A 106 18.30 11.28 30.71
C THR A 106 19.09 12.57 30.98
N ARG A 107 18.41 13.68 31.31
CA ARG A 107 19.05 14.94 31.71
C ARG A 107 19.75 14.75 33.06
N LYS A 108 21.03 14.35 33.04
CA LYS A 108 21.88 14.43 34.23
C LYS A 108 21.89 15.89 34.69
N LYS A 109 21.36 16.11 35.90
CA LYS A 109 21.47 17.37 36.65
C LYS A 109 22.94 17.72 36.91
#